data_AF-A0A924S9B5-F1
#
_entry.id   AF-A0A924S9B5-F1
#
_cell.length_a   1.000
_cell.length_b   1.000
_cell.length_c   1.000
_cell.angle_alpha   90.00
_cell.angle_beta   90.00
_cell.angle_gamma   90.00
#
_symmetry.space_group_name_H-M   'P 1'
#
loop_
_entity.id
_entity.type
_entity.pdbx_description
1 polymer ?
#
loop_
_entity_poly.entity_id
_entity_poly.type
_entity_poly.pdbx_seq_one_letter_code
_entity_poly.pdbx_strand_id
1 'polypeptide(L)'
;RAAGVHIVRRPLDQPTVRDPVASAKMLALHAAWQSALRGVAPEDRAMLARSPNFRGIAMQGAGDVDQRLLELLDHLPVGATEVMMHPGYDDAVLASLDPYRSEREREVAALCSGAVGARLAQGDIRLVRFDEM
;
A
#
# COMPACT_ATOMS: atom_id res chain seq x y z
N ARG A 1 10.42 -2.50 -24.52
CA ARG A 1 11.69 -1.91 -24.01
C ARG A 1 12.02 -0.51 -24.58
N ALA A 2 11.13 0.13 -25.35
CA ALA A 2 11.44 1.36 -26.09
C ALA A 2 11.74 2.62 -25.24
N ALA A 3 11.55 2.58 -23.91
CA ALA A 3 11.71 3.76 -23.03
C ALA A 3 12.75 3.58 -21.91
N GLY A 4 13.44 2.44 -21.78
CA GLY A 4 14.45 2.23 -20.73
C GLY A 4 13.95 2.26 -19.28
N VAL A 5 12.63 2.23 -19.06
CA VAL A 5 12.03 2.27 -17.72
C VAL A 5 12.07 0.88 -17.08
N HIS A 6 12.79 0.75 -15.97
CA HIS A 6 12.84 -0.47 -15.17
C HIS A 6 11.62 -0.58 -14.25
N ILE A 7 11.18 -1.82 -14.00
CA ILE A 7 10.13 -2.07 -13.01
C ILE A 7 10.77 -2.05 -11.63
N VAL A 8 10.33 -1.14 -10.77
CA VAL A 8 10.92 -0.91 -9.44
C VAL A 8 10.11 -1.47 -8.28
N ARG A 9 8.83 -1.82 -8.52
CA ARG A 9 7.90 -2.22 -7.45
C ARG A 9 7.05 -3.43 -7.84
N ARG A 10 6.76 -4.25 -6.83
CA ARG A 10 5.77 -5.32 -6.89
C ARG A 10 4.48 -4.85 -6.20
N PRO A 11 3.43 -4.46 -6.93
CA PRO A 11 2.20 -3.91 -6.35
C PRO A 11 1.28 -5.02 -5.82
N LEU A 12 1.82 -5.98 -5.07
CA LEU A 12 1.06 -7.11 -4.56
C LEU A 12 0.77 -6.93 -3.07
N ASP A 13 -0.45 -6.49 -2.81
CA ASP A 13 -1.07 -6.51 -1.48
C ASP A 13 -1.76 -7.87 -1.23
N GLN A 14 -2.24 -8.13 -0.01
CA GLN A 14 -2.82 -9.41 0.40
C GLN A 14 -4.35 -9.38 0.42
N PRO A 15 -5.02 -10.50 0.03
CA PRO A 15 -6.44 -10.67 0.29
C PRO A 15 -6.77 -10.54 1.77
N THR A 16 -7.97 -10.07 2.08
CA THR A 16 -8.48 -9.85 3.44
C THR A 16 -9.81 -10.55 3.66
N VAL A 17 -9.98 -11.18 4.82
CA VAL A 17 -11.25 -11.83 5.19
C VAL A 17 -12.35 -10.83 5.53
N ARG A 18 -11.99 -9.56 5.79
CA ARG A 18 -12.93 -8.51 6.22
C ARG A 18 -13.73 -7.88 5.09
N ASP A 19 -13.19 -7.93 3.87
CA ASP A 19 -13.79 -7.28 2.71
C ASP A 19 -13.67 -8.18 1.48
N PRO A 20 -14.79 -8.81 1.04
CA PRO A 20 -14.78 -9.70 -0.11
C PRO A 20 -14.51 -8.97 -1.42
N VAL A 21 -14.89 -7.69 -1.54
CA VAL A 21 -14.64 -6.87 -2.73
C VAL A 21 -13.16 -6.54 -2.83
N ALA A 22 -12.55 -6.12 -1.72
CA ALA A 22 -11.10 -5.91 -1.66
C ALA A 22 -10.34 -7.21 -1.97
N SER A 23 -10.78 -8.35 -1.43
CA SER A 23 -10.20 -9.66 -1.74
C SER A 23 -10.30 -10.03 -3.22
N ALA A 24 -11.46 -9.83 -3.84
CA ALA A 24 -11.63 -10.07 -5.28
C ALA A 24 -10.68 -9.19 -6.11
N LYS A 25 -10.56 -7.90 -5.75
CA LYS A 25 -9.58 -6.97 -6.35
C LYS A 25 -8.15 -7.50 -6.19
N MET A 26 -7.79 -8.04 -5.03
CA MET A 26 -6.44 -8.57 -4.78
C MET A 26 -6.17 -9.81 -5.63
N LEU A 27 -7.11 -10.75 -5.70
CA LEU A 27 -6.96 -11.93 -6.54
C LEU A 27 -6.82 -11.58 -8.02
N ALA A 28 -7.62 -10.62 -8.51
CA ALA A 28 -7.51 -10.12 -9.87
C ALA A 28 -6.14 -9.47 -10.14
N LEU A 29 -5.63 -8.66 -9.20
CA LEU A 29 -4.33 -8.03 -9.29
C LEU A 29 -3.18 -9.05 -9.31
N HIS A 30 -3.26 -10.07 -8.46
CA HIS A 30 -2.30 -11.18 -8.45
C HIS A 30 -2.30 -11.92 -9.78
N ALA A 31 -3.47 -12.24 -10.34
CA ALA A 31 -3.58 -12.90 -11.64
C ALA A 31 -3.02 -12.04 -12.79
N ALA A 32 -3.38 -10.74 -12.81
CA ALA A 32 -2.85 -9.79 -13.79
C ALA A 32 -1.32 -9.67 -13.69
N TRP A 33 -0.78 -9.64 -12.47
CA TRP A 33 0.65 -9.59 -12.23
C TRP A 33 1.37 -10.85 -12.73
N GLN A 34 0.83 -12.05 -12.49
CA GLN A 34 1.42 -13.28 -13.03
C GLN A 34 1.47 -13.28 -14.57
N SER A 35 0.46 -12.72 -15.22
CA SER A 35 0.47 -12.52 -16.67
C SER A 35 1.55 -11.52 -17.11
N ALA A 36 1.61 -10.35 -16.44
CA ALA A 36 2.57 -9.29 -16.75
C ALA A 36 4.03 -9.77 -16.60
N LEU A 37 4.31 -10.61 -15.60
CA LEU A 37 5.65 -11.15 -15.37
C LEU A 37 6.18 -11.97 -16.56
N ARG A 38 5.35 -12.58 -17.40
CA ARG A 38 5.79 -13.44 -18.51
C ARG A 38 6.75 -12.75 -19.49
N GLY A 39 6.61 -11.43 -19.66
CA GLY A 39 7.47 -10.62 -20.53
C GLY A 39 8.61 -9.90 -19.81
N VAL A 40 8.76 -10.08 -18.49
CA VAL A 40 9.78 -9.38 -17.69
C VAL A 40 11.10 -10.13 -17.74
N ALA A 41 12.16 -9.39 -18.03
CA ALA A 41 13.50 -9.93 -18.20
C ALA A 41 14.12 -10.38 -16.86
N PRO A 42 15.12 -11.28 -16.90
CA PRO A 42 15.76 -11.81 -15.68
C PRO A 42 16.31 -10.73 -14.74
N GLU A 43 16.93 -9.68 -15.28
CA GLU A 43 17.48 -8.57 -14.52
C GLU A 43 16.40 -7.78 -13.76
N ASP A 44 15.28 -7.48 -14.42
CA ASP A 44 14.14 -6.79 -13.81
C ASP A 44 13.44 -7.69 -12.77
N ARG A 45 13.41 -9.01 -12.99
CA ARG A 45 12.91 -9.98 -12.00
C ARG A 45 13.78 -10.01 -10.75
N ALA A 46 15.11 -9.94 -10.89
CA ALA A 46 16.03 -9.88 -9.77
C ALA A 46 15.92 -8.54 -9.00
N MET A 47 15.57 -7.44 -9.67
CA MET A 47 15.22 -6.18 -9.00
C MET A 47 13.89 -6.32 -8.22
N LEU A 48 12.85 -6.86 -8.86
CA LEU A 48 11.54 -7.11 -8.24
C LEU A 48 11.60 -8.03 -7.01
N ALA A 49 12.50 -9.01 -7.01
CA ALA A 49 12.70 -9.90 -5.87
C ALA A 49 13.25 -9.18 -4.62
N ARG A 50 13.89 -8.02 -4.81
CA ARG A 50 14.45 -7.17 -3.75
C ARG A 50 13.50 -6.04 -3.34
N SER A 51 12.40 -5.84 -4.07
CA SER A 51 11.39 -4.84 -3.70
C SER A 51 10.80 -5.15 -2.32
N PRO A 52 10.45 -4.13 -1.53
CA PRO A 52 9.81 -4.34 -0.23
C PRO A 52 8.46 -5.05 -0.40
N ASN A 53 7.94 -5.56 0.71
CA ASN A 53 6.54 -5.93 0.77
C ASN A 53 5.66 -4.72 0.49
N PHE A 54 4.48 -4.92 -0.09
CA PHE A 54 3.57 -3.83 -0.44
C PHE A 54 2.21 -4.06 0.22
N ARG A 55 1.63 -3.01 0.80
CA ARG A 55 0.34 -3.02 1.48
C ARG A 55 -0.43 -1.73 1.20
N GLY A 56 -1.76 -1.74 1.31
CA GLY A 56 -2.60 -0.54 1.25
C GLY A 56 -3.74 -0.56 0.23
N ILE A 57 -3.66 -1.41 -0.80
CA ILE A 57 -4.72 -1.54 -1.81
C ILE A 57 -6.00 -2.13 -1.19
N ALA A 58 -5.85 -3.09 -0.28
CA ALA A 58 -6.99 -3.72 0.41
C ALA A 58 -7.62 -2.85 1.50
N MET A 59 -6.97 -1.74 1.88
CA MET A 59 -7.48 -0.75 2.83
C MET A 59 -8.11 0.46 2.14
N GLN A 60 -7.85 0.65 0.84
CA GLN A 60 -8.33 1.80 0.07
C GLN A 60 -9.86 1.92 0.13
N GLY A 61 -10.35 3.07 0.59
CA GLY A 61 -11.77 3.39 0.70
C GLY A 61 -12.49 2.74 1.90
N ALA A 62 -11.78 1.95 2.71
CA ALA A 62 -12.37 1.29 3.86
C ALA A 62 -12.79 2.32 4.93
N GLY A 63 -13.98 2.13 5.52
CA GLY A 63 -14.47 3.01 6.59
C GLY A 63 -13.72 2.82 7.91
N ASP A 64 -13.11 1.65 8.10
CA ASP A 64 -12.35 1.16 9.26
C ASP A 64 -10.83 1.21 9.01
N VAL A 65 -10.37 2.20 8.25
CA VAL A 65 -8.96 2.30 7.81
C VAL A 65 -7.97 2.44 8.97
N ASP A 66 -8.36 3.07 10.07
CA ASP A 66 -7.55 3.19 11.27
C ASP A 66 -7.33 1.84 11.97
N GLN A 67 -8.37 1.01 12.10
CA GLN A 67 -8.22 -0.32 12.67
C GLN A 67 -7.39 -1.22 11.77
N ARG A 68 -7.60 -1.18 10.45
CA ARG A 68 -6.81 -1.96 9.48
C ARG A 68 -5.35 -1.56 9.47
N LEU A 69 -5.05 -0.27 9.59
CA LEU A 69 -3.68 0.23 9.67
C LEU A 69 -3.00 -0.28 10.94
N LEU A 70 -3.65 -0.20 12.10
CA LEU A 70 -3.10 -0.72 13.36
C LEU A 70 -2.82 -2.22 13.29
N GLU A 71 -3.78 -3.00 12.79
CA GLU A 71 -3.59 -4.44 12.62
C GLU A 71 -2.46 -4.78 11.65
N LEU A 72 -2.30 -3.99 10.59
CA LEU A 72 -1.18 -4.13 9.67
C LEU A 72 0.15 -3.89 10.40
N LEU A 73 0.25 -2.83 11.20
CA LEU A 73 1.45 -2.51 11.97
C LEU A 73 1.79 -3.64 12.95
N ASP A 74 0.78 -4.26 13.57
CA ASP A 74 0.96 -5.40 14.49
C ASP A 74 1.47 -6.68 13.81
N HIS A 75 1.26 -6.81 12.49
CA HIS A 75 1.57 -8.03 11.74
C HIS A 75 2.48 -7.78 10.53
N LEU A 76 3.32 -6.74 10.59
CA LEU A 76 4.27 -6.47 9.52
C LEU A 76 5.19 -7.68 9.32
N PRO A 77 5.41 -8.12 8.06
CA PRO A 77 6.38 -9.15 7.78
C PRO A 77 7.79 -8.65 8.09
N VAL A 78 8.70 -9.57 8.42
CA VAL A 78 10.13 -9.27 8.59
C VAL A 78 10.68 -8.60 7.33
N GLY A 79 11.47 -7.55 7.51
CA GLY A 79 12.08 -6.76 6.45
C GLY A 79 11.37 -5.44 6.22
N ALA A 80 11.40 -4.93 4.99
CA ALA A 80 10.78 -3.66 4.63
C ALA A 80 9.35 -3.89 4.08
N THR A 81 8.44 -3.02 4.49
CA THR A 81 7.08 -2.94 3.95
C THR A 81 6.78 -1.50 3.55
N GLU A 82 6.46 -1.29 2.28
CA GLU A 82 5.85 -0.06 1.77
C GLU A 82 4.34 -0.11 2.03
N VAL A 83 3.82 0.90 2.73
CA VAL A 83 2.39 1.07 2.98
C VAL A 83 1.90 2.24 2.13
N MET A 84 1.07 1.93 1.14
CA MET A 84 0.49 2.90 0.23
C MET A 84 -0.83 3.45 0.80
N MET A 85 -0.93 4.78 0.83
CA MET A 85 -2.05 5.56 1.33
C MET A 85 -2.24 6.78 0.42
N HIS A 86 -3.39 7.45 0.52
CA HIS A 86 -3.80 8.63 -0.23
C HIS A 86 -4.30 9.74 0.73
N PRO A 87 -3.51 10.19 1.72
CA PRO A 87 -3.93 11.25 2.62
C PRO A 87 -4.24 12.54 1.83
N GLY A 88 -5.31 13.23 2.21
CA GLY A 88 -5.73 14.49 1.61
C GLY A 88 -6.99 15.03 2.27
N TYR A 89 -7.25 16.33 2.08
CA TYR A 89 -8.45 17.00 2.59
C TYR A 89 -9.51 17.08 1.50
N ASP A 90 -10.79 16.97 1.89
CA ASP A 90 -11.90 17.09 0.94
C ASP A 90 -12.18 18.57 0.63
N ASP A 91 -11.30 19.17 -0.17
CA ASP A 91 -11.42 20.54 -0.62
C ASP A 91 -12.05 20.67 -2.02
N ALA A 92 -12.40 21.89 -2.40
CA ALA A 92 -13.04 22.18 -3.68
C ALA A 92 -12.17 21.83 -4.89
N VAL A 93 -10.84 21.87 -4.75
CA VAL A 93 -9.92 21.53 -5.84
C VAL A 93 -9.96 20.03 -6.06
N LEU A 94 -9.80 19.23 -5.00
CA LEU A 94 -9.90 17.78 -5.07
C LEU A 94 -11.28 17.34 -5.58
N ALA A 95 -12.34 18.00 -5.12
CA ALA A 95 -13.72 17.76 -5.57
C ALA A 95 -13.93 17.93 -7.08
N SER A 96 -13.13 18.78 -7.73
CA SER A 96 -13.20 18.97 -9.18
C SER A 96 -12.44 17.91 -9.99
N LEU A 97 -11.58 17.11 -9.35
CA LEU A 97 -10.62 16.23 -10.03
C LEU A 97 -10.85 14.74 -9.77
N ASP A 98 -11.25 14.37 -8.56
CA ASP A 98 -11.28 12.96 -8.14
C ASP A 98 -12.49 12.71 -7.23
N PRO A 99 -13.34 11.70 -7.52
CA PRO A 99 -14.42 11.31 -6.61
C PRO A 99 -13.95 10.64 -5.30
N TYR A 100 -12.70 10.15 -5.22
CA TYR A 100 -12.09 9.57 -4.02
C TYR A 100 -11.59 10.68 -3.08
N ARG A 101 -12.48 11.14 -2.17
CA ARG A 101 -12.29 12.38 -1.41
C ARG A 101 -12.43 12.17 0.09
N SER A 102 -13.64 11.88 0.55
CA SER A 102 -13.93 11.70 1.98
C SER A 102 -13.09 10.56 2.59
N GLU A 103 -12.73 9.58 1.75
CA GLU A 103 -11.84 8.48 2.05
C GLU A 103 -10.45 8.98 2.45
N ARG A 104 -9.92 9.99 1.75
CA ARG A 104 -8.59 10.56 1.99
C ARG A 104 -8.50 11.26 3.34
N GLU A 105 -9.58 11.91 3.80
CA GLU A 105 -9.63 12.53 5.12
C GLU A 105 -9.59 11.47 6.23
N ARG A 106 -10.25 10.33 6.03
CA ARG A 106 -10.16 9.19 6.96
C ARG A 106 -8.73 8.65 7.04
N GLU A 107 -8.04 8.60 5.90
CA GLU A 107 -6.63 8.21 5.85
C GLU A 107 -5.72 9.19 6.61
N VAL A 108 -5.96 10.50 6.49
CA VAL A 108 -5.28 11.52 7.31
C VAL A 108 -5.54 11.30 8.80
N ALA A 109 -6.80 11.13 9.18
CA ALA A 109 -7.18 10.90 10.57
C ALA A 109 -6.53 9.64 11.16
N ALA A 110 -6.46 8.55 10.39
CA ALA A 110 -5.79 7.32 10.79
C ALA A 110 -4.28 7.52 10.99
N LEU A 111 -3.59 8.10 10.01
CA LEU A 111 -2.14 8.34 10.04
C LEU A 111 -1.73 9.29 11.18
N CYS A 112 -2.58 10.27 11.50
CA CYS A 112 -2.35 11.23 12.57
C CYS A 112 -2.96 10.81 13.92
N SER A 113 -3.54 9.61 14.02
CA SER A 113 -4.18 9.16 15.24
C SER A 113 -3.15 8.91 16.35
N GLY A 114 -3.55 9.22 17.59
CA GLY A 114 -2.71 8.92 18.76
C GLY A 114 -2.41 7.43 18.93
N ALA A 115 -3.32 6.55 18.48
CA ALA A 115 -3.13 5.10 18.52
C ALA A 115 -2.01 4.64 17.58
N VAL A 116 -1.98 5.13 16.34
CA VAL A 116 -0.90 4.83 15.39
C VAL A 116 0.43 5.40 15.89
N GLY A 117 0.44 6.63 16.41
CA GLY A 117 1.63 7.21 17.02
C GLY A 117 2.16 6.38 18.19
N ALA A 118 1.28 5.96 19.10
CA ALA A 118 1.63 5.10 20.23
C ALA A 118 2.16 3.72 19.78
N ARG A 119 1.58 3.15 18.72
CA ARG A 119 2.04 1.88 18.16
C ARG A 119 3.45 2.00 17.59
N LEU A 120 3.73 3.04 16.83
CA LEU A 120 5.07 3.28 16.25
C LEU A 120 6.12 3.59 17.33
N ALA A 121 5.72 4.21 18.44
CA ALA A 121 6.61 4.52 19.56
C ALA A 121 7.11 3.29 20.34
N GLN A 122 6.57 2.10 20.08
CA GLN A 122 7.06 0.85 20.69
C GLN A 122 8.48 0.46 20.23
N GLY A 123 8.97 1.04 19.12
CA GLY A 123 10.38 0.97 18.70
C GLY A 123 10.77 -0.29 17.94
N ASP A 124 9.85 -1.21 17.71
CA ASP A 124 10.01 -2.40 16.85
C ASP A 124 9.81 -2.08 15.36
N ILE A 125 9.17 -0.95 15.04
CA ILE A 125 8.98 -0.43 13.69
C ILE A 125 9.83 0.82 13.49
N ARG A 126 10.63 0.84 12.42
CA ARG A 126 11.37 2.03 11.98
C ARG A 126 10.77 2.55 10.68
N LEU A 127 10.24 3.77 10.71
CA LEU A 127 9.89 4.49 9.49
C LEU A 127 11.18 4.91 8.76
N VAL A 128 11.23 4.65 7.46
CA VAL A 128 12.39 4.95 6.61
C VAL A 128 11.93 5.61 5.32
N ARG A 129 12.81 6.38 4.70
CA ARG A 129 12.63 6.89 3.34
C ARG A 129 13.26 5.94 2.33
N PHE A 130 12.84 6.04 1.06
CA PHE A 130 13.37 5.16 0.01
C PHE A 130 14.88 5.29 -0.24
N ASP A 131 15.49 6.43 0.10
CA ASP A 131 16.94 6.64 0.01
C ASP A 131 17.73 6.03 1.18
N GLU A 132 17.04 5.55 2.22
CA GLU A 132 17.63 4.90 3.39
C GLU A 132 17.50 3.36 3.34
N MET A 133 16.91 2.83 2.26
CA MET A 133 16.68 1.41 1.99
C MET A 133 17.70 0.84 1.00
#